data_AF-A0A453M466-F1
#
_entry.id   AF-A0A453M466-F1
#
_cell.length_a   1.000
_cell.length_b   1.000
_cell.length_c   1.000
_cell.angle_alpha   90.00
_cell.angle_beta   90.00
_cell.angle_gamma   90.00
#
_symmetry.space_group_name_H-M   'P 1'
#
loop_
_entity.id
_entity.type
_entity.pdbx_description
1 polymer ?
#
loop_
_entity_poly.entity_id
_entity_poly.type
_entity_poly.pdbx_seq_one_letter_code
_entity_poly.pdbx_strand_id
1 'polypeptide(L)'
;VLLCLKRALRIANAAQQMANVSKGSSGSVILFIEILNKYLYFFEKGIPQITNTVIQDLIELIRTEKQNDSSASDPSAEAFFASTLRYIEFQKQKGGSIGEKYEQIKAS
;
A
#
# COMPACT_ATOMS: atom_id res chain seq x y z
N VAL A 1 8.32 -13.68 -11.48
CA VAL A 1 8.02 -12.86 -10.28
C VAL A 1 6.74 -12.03 -10.43
N LEU A 2 6.49 -11.33 -11.54
CA LEU A 2 5.30 -10.50 -11.76
C LEU A 2 3.95 -11.25 -11.70
N LEU A 3 3.93 -12.50 -12.19
CA LEU A 3 2.76 -13.38 -12.10
C LEU A 3 2.40 -13.71 -10.64
N CYS A 4 3.42 -13.78 -9.77
CA CYS A 4 3.26 -14.00 -8.34
C CYS A 4 2.73 -12.75 -7.64
N LEU A 5 3.10 -11.55 -8.11
CA LEU A 5 2.57 -10.29 -7.59
C LEU A 5 1.11 -10.07 -7.98
N LYS A 6 0.75 -10.33 -9.24
CA LYS A 6 -0.65 -10.31 -9.70
C LYS A 6 -1.47 -11.41 -9.05
N ARG A 7 -0.89 -12.60 -8.83
CA ARG A 7 -1.52 -13.63 -8.01
C ARG A 7 -1.65 -13.17 -6.56
N ALA A 8 -0.67 -12.50 -5.97
CA ALA A 8 -0.76 -12.00 -4.60
C ALA A 8 -1.83 -10.92 -4.47
N LEU A 9 -1.95 -9.99 -5.43
CA LEU A 9 -3.03 -9.01 -5.45
C LEU A 9 -4.40 -9.65 -5.71
N ARG A 10 -4.47 -10.66 -6.58
CA ARG A 10 -5.70 -11.41 -6.82
C ARG A 10 -6.07 -12.31 -5.62
N ILE A 11 -5.09 -12.85 -4.91
CA ILE A 11 -5.25 -13.59 -3.65
C ILE A 11 -5.64 -12.62 -2.54
N ALA A 12 -5.10 -11.40 -2.50
CA ALA A 12 -5.52 -10.36 -1.57
C ALA A 12 -6.97 -9.93 -1.85
N ASN A 13 -7.33 -9.68 -3.11
CA ASN A 13 -8.71 -9.37 -3.50
C ASN A 13 -9.67 -10.55 -3.32
N ALA A 14 -9.21 -11.80 -3.50
CA ALA A 14 -10.00 -13.00 -3.23
C ALA A 14 -10.09 -13.27 -1.72
N ALA A 15 -9.05 -12.97 -0.95
CA ALA A 15 -9.07 -13.02 0.50
C ALA A 15 -9.96 -11.92 1.06
N GLN A 16 -9.99 -10.71 0.48
CA GLN A 16 -10.97 -9.66 0.78
C GLN A 16 -12.40 -10.11 0.44
N GLN A 17 -12.61 -10.76 -0.71
CA GLN A 17 -13.93 -11.30 -1.07
C GLN A 17 -14.36 -12.46 -0.15
N MET A 18 -13.44 -13.34 0.27
CA MET A 18 -13.72 -14.43 1.23
C MET A 18 -13.86 -13.92 2.67
N ALA A 19 -13.13 -12.87 3.05
CA ALA A 19 -13.27 -12.14 4.31
C ALA A 19 -14.64 -11.44 4.38
N ASN A 20 -15.16 -10.94 3.25
CA ASN A 20 -16.51 -10.37 3.18
C ASN A 20 -17.61 -11.45 3.31
N VAL A 21 -17.33 -12.72 2.96
CA VAL A 21 -18.27 -13.85 3.13
C VAL A 21 -18.24 -14.39 4.56
N SER A 22 -17.12 -14.27 5.27
CA SER A 22 -16.98 -14.61 6.69
C SER A 22 -16.90 -13.33 7.52
N LYS A 23 -18.06 -12.79 7.96
CA LYS A 23 -18.26 -11.63 8.85
C LYS A 23 -17.30 -11.55 10.08
N GLY A 24 -16.00 -11.35 9.89
CA GLY A 24 -15.07 -11.29 11.03
C GLY A 24 -13.57 -11.38 10.76
N SER A 25 -13.07 -11.31 9.53
CA SER A 25 -11.61 -11.20 9.31
C SER A 25 -11.27 -10.24 8.18
N SER A 26 -11.47 -8.94 8.40
CA SER A 26 -10.77 -7.90 7.65
C SER A 26 -9.28 -8.28 7.58
N GLY A 27 -8.67 -8.24 6.40
CA GLY A 27 -7.24 -8.55 6.28
C GLY A 27 -6.45 -7.57 7.15
N SER A 28 -5.44 -8.05 7.90
CA SER A 28 -4.67 -7.17 8.79
C SER A 28 -4.13 -5.97 8.02
N VAL A 29 -4.40 -4.75 8.51
CA VAL A 29 -3.87 -3.49 7.98
C VAL A 29 -2.35 -3.58 7.72
N ILE A 30 -1.62 -4.31 8.56
CA ILE A 30 -0.18 -4.56 8.41
C ILE A 30 0.15 -5.21 7.06
N LEU A 31 -0.63 -6.21 6.62
CA LEU A 31 -0.40 -6.88 5.34
C LEU A 31 -0.53 -5.91 4.16
N PHE A 32 -1.52 -5.00 4.20
CA PHE A 32 -1.67 -3.99 3.16
C PHE A 32 -0.49 -3.01 3.15
N ILE A 33 0.04 -2.63 4.31
CA ILE A 33 1.24 -1.79 4.42
C ILE A 33 2.48 -2.52 3.86
N GLU A 34 2.64 -3.81 4.13
CA GLU A 34 3.74 -4.61 3.54
C GLU A 34 3.65 -4.70 2.02
N ILE A 35 2.43 -4.89 1.49
CA ILE A 35 2.17 -4.89 0.05
C ILE A 35 2.55 -3.52 -0.54
N LEU A 36 2.13 -2.42 0.08
CA LEU A 36 2.51 -1.06 -0.35
C LEU A 36 4.03 -0.90 -0.40
N ASN A 37 4.76 -1.28 0.64
CA ASN A 37 6.23 -1.22 0.67
C ASN A 37 6.87 -2.04 -0.46
N LYS A 38 6.33 -3.23 -0.75
CA LYS A 38 6.81 -4.06 -1.86
C LYS A 38 6.53 -3.42 -3.23
N TYR A 39 5.41 -2.72 -3.38
CA TYR A 39 5.09 -1.99 -4.61
C TYR A 39 5.97 -0.76 -4.78
N LEU A 40 6.26 -0.01 -3.71
CA LEU A 40 7.23 1.10 -3.74
C LEU A 40 8.61 0.65 -4.23
N TYR A 41 9.08 -0.51 -3.76
CA TYR A 41 10.33 -1.10 -4.27
C TYR A 41 10.29 -1.33 -5.80
N PHE A 42 9.21 -1.91 -6.32
CA PHE A 42 9.08 -2.17 -7.76
C PHE A 42 8.85 -0.90 -8.59
N PHE A 43 8.17 0.08 -8.00
CA PHE A 43 7.98 1.40 -8.57
C PHE A 43 9.34 2.08 -8.84
N GLU A 44 10.24 2.03 -7.85
CA GLU A 44 11.60 2.57 -7.97
C GLU A 44 12.46 1.83 -8.98
N LYS A 45 12.27 0.51 -9.13
CA LYS A 45 12.90 -0.29 -10.17
C LYS A 45 12.36 0.00 -11.57
N GLY A 46 11.39 0.88 -11.71
CA GLY A 46 10.85 1.30 -13.00
C GLY A 46 10.02 0.21 -13.68
N ILE A 47 9.40 -0.68 -12.92
CA ILE A 47 8.51 -1.70 -13.47
C ILE A 47 7.28 -0.99 -14.07
N PRO A 48 7.05 -1.02 -15.41
CA PRO A 48 6.06 -0.14 -16.07
C PRO A 48 4.61 -0.35 -15.61
N GLN A 49 4.30 -1.51 -15.05
CA GLN A 49 2.96 -1.85 -14.55
C GLN A 49 2.69 -1.32 -13.14
N ILE A 50 3.72 -0.83 -12.44
CA ILE A 50 3.59 -0.19 -11.14
C ILE A 50 3.60 1.30 -11.40
N THR A 51 2.42 1.91 -11.37
CA THR A 51 2.21 3.33 -11.67
C THR A 51 1.92 4.10 -10.39
N ASN A 52 2.04 5.43 -10.45
CA ASN A 52 1.65 6.32 -9.36
C ASN A 52 0.22 6.08 -8.88
N THR A 53 -0.69 5.80 -9.82
CA THR A 53 -2.09 5.46 -9.52
C THR A 53 -2.19 4.20 -8.67
N VAL A 54 -1.46 3.12 -9.00
CA VAL A 54 -1.49 1.89 -8.20
C VAL A 54 -0.98 2.12 -6.78
N ILE A 55 0.04 2.97 -6.61
CA ILE A 55 0.55 3.33 -5.28
C ILE A 55 -0.50 4.16 -4.51
N GLN A 56 -1.13 5.14 -5.17
CA GLN A 56 -2.18 5.96 -4.60
C GLN A 56 -3.39 5.12 -4.16
N ASP A 57 -3.86 4.21 -5.01
CA ASP A 57 -4.99 3.32 -4.71
C ASP A 57 -4.71 2.44 -3.48
N LEU A 58 -3.46 1.94 -3.33
CA LEU A 58 -3.05 1.17 -2.16
C LEU A 58 -3.03 2.02 -0.87
N ILE A 59 -2.60 3.28 -0.94
CA ILE A 59 -2.63 4.22 0.20
C ILE A 59 -4.08 4.47 0.63
N GLU A 60 -4.99 4.70 -0.32
CA GLU A 60 -6.41 4.93 -0.05
C GLU A 60 -7.11 3.69 0.51
N LEU A 61 -6.77 2.51 0.00
CA LEU A 61 -7.24 1.24 0.55
C LEU A 61 -6.81 1.07 2.02
N ILE A 62 -5.53 1.32 2.34
CA ILE A 62 -5.04 1.23 3.73
C ILE A 62 -5.78 2.21 4.65
N ARG A 63 -6.00 3.46 4.20
CA ARG A 63 -6.78 4.45 4.97
C ARG A 63 -8.21 3.98 5.24
N THR A 64 -8.85 3.37 4.25
CA THR A 64 -10.22 2.84 4.36
C THR A 64 -10.28 1.65 5.33
N GLU A 65 -9.38 0.67 5.18
CA GLU A 65 -9.33 -0.51 6.06
C GLU A 65 -9.03 -0.10 7.51
N LYS A 66 -8.13 0.87 7.72
CA LYS A 66 -7.87 1.44 9.05
C LYS A 66 -9.09 2.09 9.70
N GLN A 67 -9.99 2.67 8.92
CA GLN A 67 -11.20 3.30 9.44
C GLN A 67 -12.31 2.27 9.71
N ASN A 68 -12.37 1.21 8.90
CA ASN A 68 -13.41 0.19 8.99
C ASN A 68 -13.13 -0.88 10.06
N ASP A 69 -11.86 -1.16 10.34
CA ASP A 69 -11.49 -2.13 11.36
C ASP A 69 -11.68 -1.53 12.76
N SER A 70 -12.43 -2.19 13.63
CA SER A 70 -12.53 -1.77 15.05
C SER A 70 -11.21 -1.96 15.80
N SER A 71 -10.22 -2.64 15.19
CA SER A 71 -8.82 -2.62 15.59
C SER A 71 -8.03 -1.44 15.00
N ALA A 72 -8.69 -0.36 14.55
CA ALA A 72 -8.17 0.96 14.13
C ALA A 72 -7.20 1.63 15.12
N SER A 73 -6.83 0.95 16.19
CA SER A 73 -6.04 1.44 17.30
C SER A 73 -4.80 0.57 17.56
N ASP A 74 -4.38 -0.27 16.60
CA ASP A 74 -3.06 -0.92 16.70
C ASP A 74 -1.96 0.14 16.47
N PRO A 75 -1.23 0.57 17.52
CA PRO A 75 -0.21 1.59 17.38
C PRO A 75 0.95 1.14 16.48
N SER A 76 1.16 -0.18 16.34
CA SER A 76 2.20 -0.73 15.45
C SER A 76 1.84 -0.49 13.99
N ALA A 77 0.61 -0.80 13.58
CA ALA A 77 0.12 -0.53 12.23
C ALA A 77 0.14 0.98 11.90
N GLU A 78 -0.25 1.84 12.84
CA GLU A 78 -0.17 3.30 12.68
C GLU A 78 1.27 3.77 12.45
N ALA A 79 2.18 3.36 13.32
CA ALA A 79 3.60 3.74 13.22
C ALA A 79 4.22 3.23 11.91
N PHE A 80 3.86 2.03 11.47
CA PHE A 80 4.38 1.45 10.24
C PHE A 80 3.85 2.18 9.00
N PHE A 81 2.55 2.51 8.97
CA PHE A 81 1.98 3.27 7.87
C PHE A 81 2.53 4.69 7.82
N ALA A 82 2.61 5.38 8.95
CA ALA A 82 3.21 6.71 9.05
C ALA A 82 4.67 6.73 8.57
N SER A 83 5.45 5.71 8.93
CA SER A 83 6.83 5.56 8.45
C SER A 83 6.89 5.38 6.93
N THR A 84 5.94 4.63 6.36
CA THR A 84 5.82 4.42 4.91
C THR A 84 5.44 5.72 4.18
N LEU A 85 4.51 6.51 4.72
CA LEU A 85 4.15 7.82 4.16
C LEU A 85 5.32 8.81 4.25
N ARG A 86 6.06 8.82 5.36
CA ARG A 86 7.28 9.64 5.50
C ARG A 86 8.35 9.24 4.50
N TYR A 87 8.49 7.95 4.19
CA TYR A 87 9.37 7.48 3.13
C TYR A 87 8.97 8.06 1.78
N ILE A 88 7.68 8.02 1.42
CA ILE A 88 7.17 8.60 0.17
C ILE A 88 7.50 10.09 0.10
N GLU A 89 7.25 10.85 1.17
CA GLU A 89 7.58 12.29 1.23
C GLU A 89 9.08 12.55 1.13
N PHE A 90 9.91 11.73 1.78
CA PHE A 90 11.36 11.83 1.66
C PHE A 90 11.85 11.58 0.22
N GLN A 91 11.23 10.62 -0.49
CA GLN A 91 11.58 10.34 -1.88
C GLN A 91 11.20 11.51 -2.81
N LYS A 92 10.12 12.25 -2.54
CA LYS A 92 9.79 13.49 -3.28
C LYS A 92 10.89 14.55 -3.11
N GLN A 93 11.37 14.73 -1.88
CA GLN A 93 12.37 15.76 -1.56
C GLN A 93 13.77 15.48 -2.13
N LYS A 94 14.06 14.23 -2.50
CA LYS A 94 15.35 13.87 -3.14
C LYS A 94 15.57 14.53 -4.50
N GLY A 95 14.51 14.97 -5.18
CA GLY A 95 14.60 15.53 -6.52
C GLY A 95 15.08 14.52 -7.58
N GLY A 96 15.40 15.03 -8.76
CA GLY A 96 15.77 14.23 -9.93
C GLY A 96 14.65 13.29 -10.39
N SER A 97 14.99 12.31 -11.21
CA SER A 97 14.00 11.40 -11.81
C SER A 97 13.22 10.55 -10.81
N ILE A 98 13.76 10.35 -9.59
CA ILE A 98 13.02 9.67 -8.51
C ILE A 98 12.04 10.64 -7.86
N GLY A 99 12.45 11.86 -7.51
CA GLY A 99 11.54 12.86 -6.94
C GLY A 99 10.34 13.14 -7.84
N GLU A 100 10.60 13.36 -9.15
CA GLU A 100 9.56 13.61 -10.16
C GLU A 100 8.54 12.48 -10.26
N LYS A 101 8.99 11.22 -10.14
CA LYS A 101 8.10 10.05 -10.13
C LYS A 101 7.16 10.10 -8.93
N TYR A 102 7.68 10.44 -7.76
CA TYR A 102 6.95 10.47 -6.49
C TYR A 102 6.04 11.70 -6.32
N GLU A 103 6.29 12.79 -7.07
CA GLU A 103 5.52 14.04 -7.03
C GLU A 103 4.01 13.83 -7.21
N GLN A 104 3.63 12.84 -8.02
CA GLN A 104 2.24 12.53 -8.36
C GLN A 104 1.50 11.72 -7.29
N ILE A 105 2.19 11.27 -6.23
CA ILE A 105 1.61 10.46 -5.15
C ILE A 105 1.22 11.37 -3.98
N LYS A 106 -0.03 11.32 -3.52
CA LYS A 106 -0.52 12.11 -2.37
C LYS A 106 -0.42 11.29 -1.08
N ALA A 107 0.71 11.45 -0.36
CA ALA A 107 0.92 10.78 0.93
C ALA A 107 0.35 11.56 2.12
N SER A 108 0.08 12.85 1.97
CA SER A 108 -0.64 13.71 2.93
C SER A 108 -2.12 13.85 2.58
#